data_AF-A0AB37U833-F1
#
_entry.id   AF-A0AB37U833-F1
#
_cell.length_a   1.000
_cell.length_b   1.000
_cell.length_c   1.000
_cell.angle_alpha   90.00
_cell.angle_beta   90.00
_cell.angle_gamma   90.00
#
_symmetry.space_group_name_H-M   'P 1'
#
loop_
_entity.id
_entity.type
_entity.pdbx_description
1 polymer ?
#
loop_
_entity_poly.entity_id
_entity_poly.type
_entity_poly.pdbx_seq_one_letter_code
_entity_poly.pdbx_strand_id
1 'polypeptide(L)'
;MNNQTRSSTDVAGYNFRIGDRVMIAVHPLLAGMSGEITALPSADAGIVALDGGARERIPLSSLELEQPAIELESEQVVALESANRSKERSTNRLMLNEVPVGTSVDIETFDVEVLSVASPMTALEARAAVEQINQHCIQIRVLLVELEMREGYKALGYSSMKQLMLSNYFVKARSTLQKELQAGRIEKEYLNLPVGTMPERQLRPLSKLKPEYYSLALSQAGEIAGDRPLTEKDVSTAVATMLLSDKNAAKRSIVDVVKERTHVPLCDRNQCRVEDAVVVRAYRHADLRAYDGYWGIVQHISEHFYHIYISLKGETIQCREEEVESIDMSEGDRISLLSVSSRVSNLLKAELEVVDYAILETIQRSLYLTPRQLRYLEVMEKDYGVSCGK
;
A
#
# COMPACT_ATOMS: atom_id res chain seq x y z
N MET A 1 26.10 -47.94 -22.29
CA MET A 1 25.11 -47.12 -21.54
C MET A 1 25.46 -45.68 -21.81
N ASN A 2 24.69 -45.01 -22.67
CA ASN A 2 24.99 -43.65 -23.14
C ASN A 2 24.39 -42.64 -22.15
N ASN A 3 25.25 -41.98 -21.37
CA ASN A 3 24.87 -40.78 -20.61
C ASN A 3 24.71 -39.62 -21.58
N GLN A 4 23.48 -39.38 -22.04
CA GLN A 4 23.10 -38.12 -22.68
C GLN A 4 23.00 -37.05 -21.59
N THR A 5 24.00 -36.19 -21.50
CA THR A 5 23.96 -34.93 -20.76
C THR A 5 22.87 -34.05 -21.37
N ARG A 6 21.72 -33.94 -20.69
CA ARG A 6 20.66 -33.00 -21.06
C ARG A 6 21.15 -31.57 -20.79
N SER A 7 20.98 -30.70 -21.78
CA SER A 7 21.35 -29.28 -21.71
C SER A 7 20.47 -28.54 -20.70
N SER A 8 21.11 -27.95 -19.69
CA SER A 8 20.56 -27.37 -18.46
C SER A 8 19.98 -25.94 -18.61
N THR A 9 19.28 -25.61 -19.70
CA THR A 9 18.95 -24.19 -19.98
C THR A 9 17.48 -23.79 -20.11
N ASP A 10 16.52 -24.70 -19.89
CA ASP A 10 15.08 -24.36 -19.97
C ASP A 10 14.34 -24.44 -18.61
N VAL A 11 15.00 -24.05 -17.51
CA VAL A 11 14.35 -24.03 -16.17
C VAL A 11 13.50 -22.77 -15.94
N ALA A 12 13.54 -21.79 -16.85
CA ALA A 12 12.97 -20.45 -16.64
C ALA A 12 11.43 -20.33 -16.69
N GLY A 13 10.67 -21.44 -16.67
CA GLY A 13 9.22 -21.40 -16.88
C GLY A 13 8.35 -22.20 -15.92
N TYR A 14 8.91 -22.97 -14.98
CA TYR A 14 8.09 -23.81 -14.11
C TYR A 14 7.57 -23.04 -12.90
N ASN A 15 6.25 -22.87 -12.86
CA ASN A 15 5.54 -22.33 -11.70
C ASN A 15 5.35 -23.44 -10.65
N PHE A 16 6.37 -23.65 -9.82
CA PHE A 16 6.28 -24.56 -8.67
C PHE A 16 5.15 -24.16 -7.72
N ARG A 17 4.46 -25.16 -7.17
CA ARG A 17 3.36 -25.00 -6.21
C ARG A 17 3.65 -25.78 -4.93
N ILE A 18 3.03 -25.35 -3.83
CA ILE A 18 3.01 -26.13 -2.59
C ILE A 18 2.32 -27.46 -2.88
N GLY A 19 2.95 -28.56 -2.48
CA GLY A 19 2.52 -29.93 -2.77
C GLY A 19 3.22 -30.59 -3.97
N ASP A 20 3.98 -29.85 -4.76
CA ASP A 20 4.73 -30.45 -5.88
C ASP A 20 5.87 -31.33 -5.33
N ARG A 21 5.98 -32.54 -5.89
CA ARG A 21 7.11 -33.44 -5.64
C ARG A 21 8.27 -33.07 -6.55
N VAL A 22 9.43 -32.85 -5.94
CA VAL A 22 10.62 -32.31 -6.62
C VAL A 22 11.86 -33.11 -6.28
N MET A 23 12.78 -33.14 -7.24
CA MET A 23 14.15 -33.63 -7.07
C MET A 23 15.10 -32.45 -7.09
N ILE A 24 16.11 -32.47 -6.22
CA ILE A 24 17.12 -31.42 -6.15
C ILE A 24 18.20 -31.75 -7.18
N ALA A 25 18.20 -31.06 -8.32
CA ALA A 25 19.12 -31.32 -9.41
C ALA A 25 20.52 -30.73 -9.17
N VAL A 26 20.57 -29.49 -8.68
CA VAL A 26 21.83 -28.72 -8.57
C VAL A 26 21.95 -28.09 -7.18
N HIS A 27 22.38 -28.85 -6.18
CA HIS A 27 22.68 -28.37 -4.83
C HIS A 27 23.97 -29.00 -4.27
N PRO A 28 24.89 -28.23 -3.66
CA PRO A 28 26.22 -28.73 -3.26
C PRO A 28 26.19 -29.94 -2.31
N LEU A 29 25.16 -30.02 -1.47
CA LEU A 29 25.04 -31.04 -0.42
C LEU A 29 23.85 -31.98 -0.60
N LEU A 30 22.86 -31.62 -1.41
CA LEU A 30 21.55 -32.28 -1.44
C LEU A 30 21.18 -32.76 -2.85
N ALA A 31 22.10 -32.69 -3.82
CA ALA A 31 21.83 -33.12 -5.19
C ALA A 31 21.40 -34.61 -5.22
N GLY A 32 20.32 -34.89 -5.95
CA GLY A 32 19.71 -36.21 -6.08
C GLY A 32 18.71 -36.58 -4.99
N MET A 33 18.52 -35.76 -3.95
CA MET A 33 17.48 -36.00 -2.95
C MET A 33 16.11 -35.53 -3.46
N SER A 34 15.06 -36.27 -3.12
CA SER A 34 13.65 -35.95 -3.42
C SER A 34 12.92 -35.44 -2.18
N GLY A 35 11.86 -34.68 -2.41
CA GLY A 35 10.97 -34.19 -1.36
C GLY A 35 9.75 -33.45 -1.91
N GLU A 36 8.96 -32.88 -1.01
CA GLU A 36 7.74 -32.13 -1.34
C GLU A 36 7.89 -30.66 -0.97
N ILE A 37 7.46 -29.74 -1.83
CA ILE A 37 7.45 -28.31 -1.52
C ILE A 37 6.35 -28.02 -0.49
N THR A 38 6.74 -27.65 0.73
CA THR A 38 5.81 -27.35 1.82
C THR A 38 5.50 -25.86 2.00
N ALA A 39 6.37 -24.98 1.50
CA ALA A 39 6.15 -23.53 1.51
C ALA A 39 6.96 -22.82 0.41
N LEU A 40 6.50 -21.66 -0.03
CA LEU A 40 7.16 -20.78 -1.00
C LEU A 40 7.35 -19.38 -0.39
N PRO A 41 8.35 -19.20 0.49
CA PRO A 41 8.55 -17.93 1.20
C PRO A 41 9.00 -16.79 0.27
N SER A 42 9.55 -17.09 -0.91
CA SER A 42 9.98 -16.11 -1.89
C SER A 42 9.82 -16.63 -3.32
N ALA A 43 9.86 -15.74 -4.31
CA ALA A 43 9.71 -16.10 -5.73
C ALA A 43 10.89 -16.93 -6.29
N ASP A 44 11.99 -17.03 -5.55
CA ASP A 44 13.24 -17.68 -5.93
C ASP A 44 13.61 -18.89 -5.06
N ALA A 45 12.88 -19.18 -3.98
CA ALA A 45 13.19 -20.29 -3.08
C ALA A 45 11.93 -20.97 -2.51
N GLY A 46 12.00 -22.28 -2.33
CA GLY A 46 10.97 -23.10 -1.68
C GLY A 46 11.52 -23.82 -0.44
N ILE A 47 10.66 -24.14 0.53
CA ILE A 47 10.98 -25.05 1.64
C ILE A 47 10.57 -26.46 1.22
N VAL A 48 11.55 -27.33 1.01
CA VAL A 48 11.35 -28.72 0.61
C VAL A 48 11.46 -29.62 1.83
N ALA A 49 10.41 -30.37 2.13
CA ALA A 49 10.45 -31.46 3.08
C ALA A 49 11.02 -32.69 2.37
N LEU A 50 12.28 -33.01 2.66
CA LEU A 50 12.98 -34.15 2.08
C LEU A 50 12.36 -35.45 2.58
N ASP A 51 12.41 -36.51 1.77
CA ASP A 51 11.90 -37.84 2.14
C ASP A 51 12.57 -38.41 3.42
N GLY A 52 13.74 -37.89 3.79
CA GLY A 52 14.43 -38.20 5.05
C GLY A 52 13.90 -37.45 6.29
N GLY A 53 12.87 -36.62 6.16
CA GLY A 53 12.22 -35.87 7.25
C GLY A 53 12.81 -34.50 7.57
N ALA A 54 13.94 -34.12 6.98
CA ALA A 54 14.51 -32.78 7.11
C ALA A 54 13.76 -31.76 6.22
N ARG A 55 13.70 -30.50 6.66
CA ARG A 55 13.11 -29.40 5.88
C ARG A 55 14.19 -28.38 5.57
N GLU A 56 14.44 -28.13 4.30
CA GLU A 56 15.52 -27.26 3.84
C GLU A 56 14.98 -26.19 2.89
N ARG A 57 15.56 -24.99 2.96
CA ARG A 57 15.25 -23.90 2.02
C ARG A 57 16.14 -24.04 0.79
N ILE A 58 15.54 -24.33 -0.36
CA ILE A 58 16.24 -24.65 -1.60
C ILE A 58 15.85 -23.64 -2.68
N PRO A 59 16.82 -23.07 -3.43
CA PRO A 59 16.53 -22.22 -4.59
C PRO A 59 15.68 -22.98 -5.62
N LEU A 60 14.64 -22.33 -6.17
CA LEU A 60 13.76 -22.96 -7.17
C LEU A 60 14.53 -23.34 -8.46
N SER A 61 15.62 -22.64 -8.76
CA SER A 61 16.53 -22.99 -9.86
C SER A 61 17.29 -24.30 -9.66
N SER A 62 17.33 -24.82 -8.43
CA SER A 62 17.96 -26.10 -8.08
C SER A 62 16.97 -27.26 -8.07
N LEU A 63 15.68 -27.03 -8.33
CA LEU A 63 14.62 -28.03 -8.28
C LEU A 63 14.20 -28.48 -9.68
N GLU A 64 13.89 -29.76 -9.82
CA GLU A 64 13.26 -30.35 -10.99
C GLU A 64 11.97 -31.05 -10.55
N LEU A 65 10.87 -30.85 -11.29
CA LEU A 65 9.61 -31.54 -11.03
C LEU A 65 9.78 -33.04 -11.28
N GLU A 66 9.49 -33.85 -10.27
CA GLU A 66 9.48 -35.30 -10.42
C GLU A 66 8.21 -35.66 -11.21
N GLN A 67 8.38 -35.98 -12.50
CA GLN A 67 7.25 -36.45 -13.30
C GLN A 67 6.72 -37.73 -12.65
N PRO A 68 5.41 -37.84 -12.38
CA PRO A 68 4.85 -39.09 -11.91
C PRO A 68 5.23 -40.16 -12.92
N ALA A 69 5.89 -41.22 -12.45
CA ALA A 69 6.18 -42.36 -13.30
C ALA A 69 4.84 -42.84 -13.84
N ILE A 70 4.56 -42.53 -15.11
CA ILE A 70 3.42 -43.08 -15.81
C ILE A 70 3.77 -44.57 -15.93
N GLU A 71 3.20 -45.38 -15.03
CA GLU A 71 3.19 -46.82 -15.18
C GLU A 71 2.49 -47.11 -16.51
N LEU A 72 3.31 -47.32 -17.54
CA LEU A 72 2.88 -47.80 -18.85
C LEU A 72 2.39 -49.23 -18.66
N GLU A 73 1.15 -49.38 -18.24
CA GLU A 73 0.39 -50.59 -18.53
C GLU A 73 0.27 -50.71 -20.04
N SER A 74 1.02 -51.68 -20.57
CA SER A 74 1.00 -52.10 -21.94
C SER A 74 -0.36 -52.72 -22.27
N GLU A 75 -1.20 -52.07 -23.07
CA GLU A 75 -2.08 -52.77 -24.01
C GLU A 75 -2.67 -51.86 -25.12
N GLN A 76 -2.37 -52.28 -26.35
CA GLN A 76 -3.13 -52.12 -27.60
C GLN A 76 -3.10 -50.80 -28.40
N VAL A 77 -2.26 -50.88 -29.43
CA VAL A 77 -2.31 -50.21 -30.73
C VAL A 77 -3.59 -50.58 -31.49
N VAL A 78 -4.36 -49.62 -32.02
CA VAL A 78 -4.87 -49.58 -33.43
C VAL A 78 -5.44 -48.17 -33.75
N ALA A 79 -4.95 -47.66 -34.89
CA ALA A 79 -5.39 -46.61 -35.80
C ALA A 79 -6.77 -45.92 -35.61
N LEU A 80 -6.81 -44.60 -35.87
CA LEU A 80 -7.35 -44.08 -37.13
C LEU A 80 -7.13 -42.57 -37.28
N GLU A 81 -6.46 -42.22 -38.38
CA GLU A 81 -6.41 -40.89 -38.96
C GLU A 81 -7.80 -40.42 -39.43
N SER A 82 -7.91 -39.09 -39.47
CA SER A 82 -8.60 -38.27 -40.48
C SER A 82 -9.98 -37.64 -40.18
N ALA A 83 -10.04 -36.38 -40.61
CA ALA A 83 -11.19 -35.54 -40.96
C ALA A 83 -11.91 -34.73 -39.86
N ASN A 84 -11.60 -33.42 -39.81
CA ASN A 84 -12.47 -32.35 -40.35
C ASN A 84 -11.85 -30.97 -40.03
N ARG A 85 -11.38 -30.18 -41.03
CA ARG A 85 -12.18 -29.21 -41.81
C ARG A 85 -13.22 -28.52 -40.92
N SER A 86 -13.29 -27.21 -40.73
CA SER A 86 -12.89 -26.08 -41.55
C SER A 86 -13.41 -24.84 -40.82
N LYS A 87 -12.64 -23.76 -40.75
CA LYS A 87 -13.16 -22.39 -40.74
C LYS A 87 -12.04 -21.41 -41.05
N GLU A 88 -11.83 -21.22 -42.35
CA GLU A 88 -11.37 -19.94 -42.88
C GLU A 88 -12.43 -18.88 -42.60
N ARG A 89 -12.02 -17.70 -42.12
CA ARG A 89 -12.21 -16.45 -42.86
C ARG A 89 -11.57 -15.27 -42.14
N SER A 90 -10.74 -14.58 -42.92
CA SER A 90 -10.58 -13.12 -42.97
C SER A 90 -9.99 -12.43 -41.73
N THR A 91 -8.99 -11.56 -41.82
CA THR A 91 -8.34 -10.87 -42.93
C THR A 91 -7.15 -10.11 -42.36
N ASN A 92 -6.05 -10.07 -43.11
CA ASN A 92 -5.07 -9.00 -43.27
C ASN A 92 -5.10 -7.83 -42.26
N ARG A 93 -3.94 -7.46 -41.72
CA ARG A 93 -3.11 -6.37 -42.28
C ARG A 93 -1.90 -6.09 -41.36
N LEU A 94 -0.75 -6.62 -41.76
CA LEU A 94 0.55 -5.99 -41.46
C LEU A 94 0.60 -4.67 -42.23
N MET A 95 0.80 -3.55 -41.52
CA MET A 95 1.51 -2.38 -42.04
C MET A 95 2.28 -1.75 -40.89
N LEU A 96 3.59 -1.97 -40.93
CA LEU A 96 4.60 -1.03 -40.47
C LEU A 96 4.24 0.35 -41.03
N ASN A 97 4.18 1.37 -40.19
CA ASN A 97 4.32 2.75 -40.64
C ASN A 97 5.36 3.44 -39.76
N GLU A 98 6.47 3.72 -40.42
CA GLU A 98 7.56 4.60 -40.04
C GLU A 98 7.01 5.97 -39.64
N VAL A 99 7.52 6.51 -38.53
CA VAL A 99 7.26 7.89 -38.11
C VAL A 99 8.15 8.80 -38.94
N PRO A 100 7.61 9.72 -39.77
CA PRO A 100 8.44 10.69 -40.45
C PRO A 100 8.91 11.74 -39.45
N VAL A 101 10.18 11.67 -39.10
CA VAL A 101 10.96 12.78 -38.56
C VAL A 101 11.21 13.74 -39.71
N GLY A 102 10.71 14.98 -39.61
CA GLY A 102 11.15 16.06 -40.50
C GLY A 102 10.02 16.93 -41.05
N THR A 103 9.49 17.81 -40.22
CA THR A 103 9.05 19.12 -40.67
C THR A 103 9.59 20.15 -39.69
N SER A 104 10.69 20.78 -40.11
CA SER A 104 11.13 22.07 -39.58
C SER A 104 9.99 23.05 -39.76
N VAL A 105 9.28 23.32 -38.66
CA VAL A 105 8.37 24.46 -38.58
C VAL A 105 9.27 25.69 -38.55
N ASP A 106 9.25 26.46 -39.64
CA ASP A 106 9.72 27.84 -39.63
C ASP A 106 8.90 28.57 -38.58
N ILE A 107 9.47 28.71 -37.39
CA ILE A 107 8.96 29.61 -36.35
C ILE A 107 9.21 31.00 -36.93
N GLU A 108 8.20 31.53 -37.61
CA GLU A 108 8.08 32.96 -37.84
C GLU A 108 8.32 33.63 -36.50
N THR A 109 9.46 34.31 -36.42
CA THR A 109 9.82 35.22 -35.33
C THR A 109 8.68 36.22 -35.22
N PHE A 110 7.75 35.96 -34.31
CA PHE A 110 6.80 36.95 -33.85
C PHE A 110 7.64 38.12 -33.35
N ASP A 111 7.61 39.21 -34.11
CA ASP A 111 8.07 40.50 -33.65
C ASP A 111 7.38 40.75 -32.31
N VAL A 112 8.17 40.62 -31.24
CA VAL A 112 7.78 41.00 -29.89
C VAL A 112 7.67 42.51 -29.94
N GLU A 113 6.51 43.00 -30.37
CA GLU A 113 6.12 44.38 -30.19
C GLU A 113 6.35 44.71 -28.72
N VAL A 114 7.38 45.52 -28.50
CA VAL A 114 7.78 46.06 -27.22
C VAL A 114 6.52 46.62 -26.59
N LEU A 115 5.98 45.91 -25.61
CA LEU A 115 4.79 46.29 -24.85
C LEU A 115 5.01 47.72 -24.35
N SER A 116 4.42 48.66 -25.08
CA SER A 116 4.30 50.07 -24.70
C SER A 116 3.91 50.09 -23.24
N VAL A 117 4.76 50.68 -22.40
CA VAL A 117 4.59 50.75 -20.94
C VAL A 117 3.25 51.42 -20.66
N ALA A 118 2.21 50.61 -20.48
CA ALA A 118 0.86 51.09 -20.27
C ALA A 118 0.85 51.87 -18.94
N SER A 119 0.27 53.07 -18.97
CA SER A 119 0.08 53.88 -17.77
C SER A 119 -0.58 53.04 -16.66
N PRO A 120 -0.18 53.20 -15.39
CA PRO A 120 -0.78 52.46 -14.29
C PRO A 120 -2.30 52.71 -14.23
N MET A 121 -3.08 51.64 -14.06
CA MET A 121 -4.54 51.73 -13.96
C MET A 121 -4.98 52.67 -12.84
N THR A 122 -6.03 53.43 -13.10
CA THR A 122 -6.69 54.24 -12.07
C THR A 122 -7.44 53.35 -11.06
N ALA A 123 -7.73 53.89 -9.87
CA ALA A 123 -8.47 53.15 -8.84
C ALA A 123 -9.87 52.71 -9.29
N LEU A 124 -10.52 53.47 -10.18
CA LEU A 124 -11.85 53.13 -10.72
C LEU A 124 -11.75 51.96 -11.70
N GLU A 125 -10.79 52.01 -12.63
CA GLU A 125 -10.52 50.91 -13.56
C GLU A 125 -10.13 49.63 -12.83
N ALA A 126 -9.32 49.74 -11.77
CA ALA A 126 -8.95 48.59 -10.94
C ALA A 126 -10.17 47.94 -10.27
N ARG A 127 -11.10 48.75 -9.73
CA ARG A 127 -12.35 48.23 -9.15
C ARG A 127 -13.23 47.56 -10.20
N ALA A 128 -13.39 48.17 -11.36
CA ALA A 128 -14.16 47.61 -12.47
C ALA A 128 -13.56 46.28 -12.97
N ALA A 129 -12.23 46.20 -13.07
CA ALA A 129 -11.54 44.96 -13.45
C ALA A 129 -11.75 43.85 -12.39
N VAL A 130 -11.67 44.18 -11.10
CA VAL A 130 -11.95 43.22 -10.02
C VAL A 130 -13.41 42.74 -10.05
N GLU A 131 -14.36 43.63 -10.31
CA GLU A 131 -15.78 43.29 -10.46
C GLU A 131 -16.01 42.34 -11.65
N GLN A 132 -15.38 42.59 -12.80
CA GLN A 132 -15.44 41.69 -13.96
C GLN A 132 -14.82 40.32 -13.65
N ILE A 133 -13.68 40.27 -12.96
CA ILE A 133 -13.06 39.02 -12.53
C ILE A 133 -14.01 38.21 -11.63
N ASN A 134 -14.65 38.87 -10.67
CA ASN A 134 -15.62 38.22 -9.78
C ASN A 134 -16.84 37.71 -10.56
N GLN A 135 -17.34 38.49 -11.51
CA GLN A 135 -18.45 38.09 -12.37
C GLN A 135 -18.10 36.87 -13.22
N HIS A 136 -16.89 36.81 -13.78
CA HIS A 136 -16.44 35.62 -14.52
C HIS A 136 -16.28 34.38 -13.64
N CYS A 137 -15.84 34.53 -12.39
CA CYS A 137 -15.81 33.43 -11.43
C CYS A 137 -17.22 32.89 -11.15
N ILE A 138 -18.21 33.78 -10.97
CA ILE A 138 -19.61 33.41 -10.82
C ILE A 138 -20.14 32.71 -12.07
N GLN A 139 -19.87 33.26 -13.26
CA GLN A 139 -20.29 32.66 -14.54
C GLN A 139 -19.72 31.25 -14.73
N ILE A 140 -18.46 31.01 -14.36
CA ILE A 140 -17.87 29.67 -14.41
C ILE A 140 -18.70 28.71 -13.56
N ARG A 141 -19.05 29.09 -12.33
CA ARG A 141 -19.88 28.26 -11.46
C ARG A 141 -21.25 27.95 -12.09
N VAL A 142 -21.92 28.97 -12.64
CA VAL A 142 -23.21 28.83 -13.34
C VAL A 142 -23.10 27.83 -14.49
N LEU A 143 -22.10 28.00 -15.36
CA LEU A 143 -21.86 27.13 -16.52
C LEU A 143 -21.53 25.69 -16.10
N LEU A 144 -20.77 25.50 -15.02
CA LEU A 144 -20.44 24.16 -14.50
C LEU A 144 -21.70 23.43 -14.00
N VAL A 145 -22.57 24.13 -13.26
CA VAL A 145 -23.84 23.56 -12.79
C VAL A 145 -24.79 23.29 -13.96
N GLU A 146 -24.86 24.18 -14.95
CA GLU A 146 -25.68 23.97 -16.15
C GLU A 146 -25.18 22.77 -16.97
N LEU A 147 -23.88 22.67 -17.18
CA LEU A 147 -23.24 21.56 -17.90
C LEU A 147 -23.52 20.22 -17.20
N GLU A 148 -23.49 20.18 -15.87
CA GLU A 148 -23.83 18.98 -15.12
C GLU A 148 -25.32 18.64 -15.18
N MET A 149 -26.19 19.61 -14.94
CA MET A 149 -27.65 19.44 -14.92
C MET A 149 -28.20 18.98 -16.28
N ARG A 150 -27.65 19.50 -17.38
CA ARG A 150 -28.03 19.11 -18.74
C ARG A 150 -27.29 17.86 -19.23
N GLU A 151 -26.59 17.18 -18.33
CA GLU A 151 -25.78 15.99 -18.64
C GLU A 151 -24.80 16.20 -19.80
N GLY A 152 -24.28 17.43 -19.97
CA GLY A 152 -23.41 17.78 -21.09
C GLY A 152 -22.11 16.96 -21.12
N TYR A 153 -21.67 16.45 -19.97
CA TYR A 153 -20.57 15.48 -19.89
C TYR A 153 -20.87 14.17 -20.65
N LYS A 154 -22.12 13.69 -20.66
CA LYS A 154 -22.52 12.50 -21.44
C LYS A 154 -22.53 12.81 -22.94
N ALA A 155 -22.95 14.00 -23.34
CA ALA A 155 -22.90 14.44 -24.74
C ALA A 155 -21.45 14.49 -25.28
N LEU A 156 -20.48 14.74 -24.40
CA LEU A 156 -19.04 14.69 -24.70
C LEU A 156 -18.44 13.27 -24.60
N GLY A 157 -19.24 12.24 -24.31
CA GLY A 157 -18.79 10.84 -24.23
C GLY A 157 -18.24 10.40 -22.87
N TYR A 158 -18.40 11.20 -21.81
CA TYR A 158 -17.94 10.85 -20.46
C TYR A 158 -19.05 10.20 -19.64
N SER A 159 -18.69 9.20 -18.82
CA SER A 159 -19.65 8.50 -17.95
C SER A 159 -20.14 9.35 -16.77
N SER A 160 -19.35 10.34 -16.35
CA SER A 160 -19.67 11.22 -15.22
C SER A 160 -18.98 12.58 -15.33
N MET A 161 -19.52 13.59 -14.64
CA MET A 161 -18.90 14.92 -14.52
C MET A 161 -17.48 14.84 -13.93
N LYS A 162 -17.24 13.88 -13.02
CA LYS A 162 -15.91 13.63 -12.43
C LYS A 162 -14.90 13.18 -13.48
N GLN A 163 -15.32 12.36 -14.45
CA GLN A 163 -14.47 11.88 -15.54
C GLN A 163 -14.17 13.01 -16.54
N LEU A 164 -15.16 13.85 -16.87
CA LEU A 164 -14.93 15.05 -17.67
C LEU A 164 -13.90 15.99 -17.01
N MET A 165 -14.03 16.23 -15.70
CA MET A 165 -13.07 17.03 -14.92
C MET A 165 -11.66 16.43 -14.82
N LEU A 166 -11.51 15.14 -15.12
CA LEU A 166 -10.22 14.43 -15.18
C LEU A 166 -9.57 14.50 -16.57
N SER A 167 -10.32 14.91 -17.59
CA SER A 167 -9.83 15.03 -18.96
C SER A 167 -9.03 16.32 -19.18
N ASN A 168 -8.39 16.42 -20.34
CA ASN A 168 -7.63 17.60 -20.76
C ASN A 168 -8.51 18.73 -21.35
N TYR A 169 -9.84 18.65 -21.24
CA TYR A 169 -10.74 19.69 -21.77
C TYR A 169 -10.68 21.01 -20.98
N PHE A 170 -10.34 20.97 -19.70
CA PHE A 170 -10.22 22.17 -18.87
C PHE A 170 -8.77 22.57 -18.67
N VAL A 171 -8.44 23.83 -18.98
CA VAL A 171 -7.10 24.40 -18.76
C VAL A 171 -6.87 24.74 -17.28
N LYS A 172 -7.94 25.07 -16.53
CA LYS A 172 -7.83 25.43 -15.11
C LYS A 172 -7.56 24.22 -14.22
N ALA A 173 -6.96 24.48 -13.05
CA ALA A 173 -6.74 23.47 -12.03
C ALA A 173 -8.05 22.76 -11.64
N ARG A 174 -8.06 21.44 -11.81
CA ARG A 174 -9.19 20.55 -11.51
C ARG A 174 -9.79 20.76 -10.11
N SER A 175 -8.96 20.98 -9.10
CA SER A 175 -9.40 21.18 -7.72
C SER A 175 -10.24 22.45 -7.54
N THR A 176 -9.97 23.50 -8.30
CA THR A 176 -10.75 24.75 -8.29
C THR A 176 -12.12 24.54 -8.91
N LEU A 177 -12.20 23.89 -10.07
CA LEU A 177 -13.47 23.62 -10.74
C LEU A 177 -14.38 22.70 -9.91
N GLN A 178 -13.80 21.71 -9.22
CA GLN A 178 -14.55 20.84 -8.32
C GLN A 178 -15.16 21.60 -7.14
N LYS A 179 -14.41 22.55 -6.55
CA LYS A 179 -14.90 23.40 -5.46
C LYS A 179 -16.03 24.31 -5.90
N GLU A 180 -15.88 24.96 -7.06
CA GLU A 180 -16.93 25.81 -7.63
C GLU A 180 -18.19 24.98 -7.97
N LEU A 181 -18.04 23.82 -8.62
CA LEU A 181 -19.18 22.94 -8.90
C LEU A 181 -19.89 22.52 -7.61
N GLN A 182 -19.13 22.15 -6.57
CA GLN A 182 -19.71 21.79 -5.27
C GLN A 182 -20.46 22.97 -4.63
N ALA A 183 -19.89 24.19 -4.67
CA ALA A 183 -20.56 25.39 -4.18
C ALA A 183 -21.87 25.65 -4.95
N GLY A 184 -21.86 25.49 -6.28
CA GLY A 184 -23.04 25.66 -7.11
C GLY A 184 -24.16 24.65 -6.82
N ARG A 185 -23.81 23.39 -6.50
CA ARG A 185 -24.78 22.40 -6.01
C ARG A 185 -25.38 22.81 -4.67
N ILE A 186 -24.55 23.31 -3.74
CA ILE A 186 -25.02 23.80 -2.43
C ILE A 186 -26.09 24.88 -2.60
N GLU A 187 -25.82 25.89 -3.43
CA GLU A 187 -26.76 26.98 -3.70
C GLU A 187 -28.05 26.46 -4.35
N LYS A 188 -27.92 25.69 -5.43
CA LYS A 188 -29.06 25.31 -6.27
C LYS A 188 -29.92 24.20 -5.68
N GLU A 189 -29.31 23.09 -5.27
CA GLU A 189 -30.03 21.86 -4.90
C GLU A 189 -30.50 21.88 -3.46
N TYR A 190 -29.76 22.53 -2.56
CA TYR A 190 -30.01 22.42 -1.12
C TYR A 190 -30.51 23.72 -0.49
N LEU A 191 -30.02 24.88 -0.94
CA LEU A 191 -30.46 26.18 -0.41
C LEU A 191 -31.56 26.83 -1.24
N ASN A 192 -31.85 26.32 -2.45
CA ASN A 192 -32.78 26.91 -3.42
C ASN A 192 -32.45 28.38 -3.74
N LEU A 193 -31.16 28.72 -3.79
CA LEU A 193 -30.66 30.05 -4.14
C LEU A 193 -30.17 30.07 -5.60
N PRO A 194 -30.22 31.24 -6.27
CA PRO A 194 -29.53 31.42 -7.54
C PRO A 194 -28.03 31.11 -7.41
N VAL A 195 -27.48 30.38 -8.38
CA VAL A 195 -26.04 30.04 -8.39
C VAL A 195 -25.21 31.32 -8.49
N GLY A 196 -24.23 31.49 -7.58
CA GLY A 196 -23.41 32.68 -7.49
C GLY A 196 -23.86 33.71 -6.46
N THR A 197 -24.93 33.44 -5.71
CA THR A 197 -25.41 34.33 -4.64
C THR A 197 -24.38 34.46 -3.51
N MET A 198 -23.68 33.36 -3.17
CA MET A 198 -22.72 33.32 -2.08
C MET A 198 -21.30 33.01 -2.58
N PRO A 199 -20.25 33.64 -2.03
CA PRO A 199 -18.86 33.26 -2.31
C PRO A 199 -18.56 31.78 -1.99
N GLU A 200 -17.76 31.11 -2.83
CA GLU A 200 -17.40 29.68 -2.65
C GLU A 200 -16.79 29.41 -1.26
N ARG A 201 -15.99 30.35 -0.77
CA ARG A 201 -15.33 30.26 0.54
C ARG A 201 -16.30 30.16 1.71
N GLN A 202 -17.47 30.81 1.62
CA GLN A 202 -18.50 30.71 2.67
C GLN A 202 -19.25 29.38 2.59
N LEU A 203 -19.39 28.79 1.40
CA LEU A 203 -20.10 27.53 1.20
C LEU A 203 -19.23 26.31 1.48
N ARG A 204 -17.90 26.43 1.31
CA ARG A 204 -16.94 25.33 1.50
C ARG A 204 -17.05 24.65 2.87
N PRO A 205 -17.16 25.35 4.02
CA PRO A 205 -17.34 24.70 5.32
C PRO A 205 -18.59 23.82 5.41
N LEU A 206 -19.68 24.20 4.73
CA LEU A 206 -20.94 23.45 4.75
C LEU A 206 -20.79 22.04 4.18
N SER A 207 -19.82 21.80 3.28
CA SER A 207 -19.55 20.47 2.72
C SER A 207 -19.27 19.38 3.76
N LYS A 208 -18.89 19.76 4.99
CA LYS A 208 -18.66 18.87 6.13
C LYS A 208 -19.94 18.38 6.79
N LEU A 209 -21.04 19.11 6.60
CA LEU A 209 -22.36 18.78 7.16
C LEU A 209 -23.20 17.99 6.16
N LYS A 210 -24.20 17.28 6.67
CA LYS A 210 -25.29 16.75 5.85
C LYS A 210 -26.16 17.90 5.30
N PRO A 211 -26.77 17.74 4.12
CA PRO A 211 -27.49 18.83 3.46
C PRO A 211 -28.64 19.43 4.26
N GLU A 212 -29.31 18.63 5.09
CA GLU A 212 -30.40 19.03 5.99
C GLU A 212 -30.00 20.15 6.97
N TYR A 213 -28.70 20.26 7.27
CA TYR A 213 -28.17 21.22 8.23
C TYR A 213 -27.64 22.51 7.59
N TYR A 214 -27.64 22.64 6.25
CA TYR A 214 -27.04 23.79 5.58
C TYR A 214 -27.76 25.11 5.88
N SER A 215 -29.09 25.10 5.84
CA SER A 215 -29.91 26.27 6.17
C SER A 215 -29.74 26.69 7.63
N LEU A 216 -29.74 25.72 8.55
CA LEU A 216 -29.53 25.96 9.97
C LEU A 216 -28.14 26.54 10.27
N ALA A 217 -27.09 25.98 9.64
CA ALA A 217 -25.72 26.48 9.78
C ALA A 217 -25.58 27.92 9.28
N LEU A 218 -26.24 28.27 8.17
CA LEU A 218 -26.25 29.64 7.65
C LEU A 218 -27.03 30.61 8.53
N SER A 219 -28.16 30.19 9.08
CA SER A 219 -28.92 30.98 10.06
C SER A 219 -28.05 31.31 11.29
N GLN A 220 -27.41 30.29 11.87
CA GLN A 220 -26.49 30.47 13.01
C GLN A 220 -25.29 31.34 12.65
N ALA A 221 -24.74 31.20 11.44
CA ALA A 221 -23.65 32.05 10.98
C ALA A 221 -24.09 33.51 10.83
N GLY A 222 -25.34 33.76 10.42
CA GLY A 222 -25.95 35.08 10.41
C GLY A 222 -26.08 35.69 11.81
N GLU A 223 -26.49 34.89 12.80
CA GLU A 223 -26.53 35.33 14.20
C GLU A 223 -25.14 35.67 14.76
N ILE A 224 -24.11 34.87 14.43
CA ILE A 224 -22.70 35.14 14.81
C ILE A 224 -22.16 36.40 14.10
N ALA A 225 -22.64 36.68 12.88
CA ALA A 225 -22.29 37.88 12.16
C ALA A 225 -22.92 39.13 12.79
N GLY A 226 -24.21 39.08 13.11
CA GLY A 226 -24.98 40.26 13.51
C GLY A 226 -25.14 41.21 12.33
N ASP A 227 -24.86 42.50 12.55
CA ASP A 227 -25.02 43.54 11.51
C ASP A 227 -23.88 43.59 10.46
N ARG A 228 -22.79 42.83 10.67
CA ARG A 228 -21.65 42.83 9.75
C ARG A 228 -21.88 41.85 8.58
N PRO A 229 -21.23 42.06 7.43
CA PRO A 229 -21.28 41.11 6.33
C PRO A 229 -20.80 39.72 6.77
N LEU A 230 -21.53 38.69 6.36
CA LEU A 230 -21.21 37.29 6.65
C LEU A 230 -19.81 36.94 6.12
N THR A 231 -18.97 36.31 6.94
CA THR A 231 -17.61 35.90 6.54
C THR A 231 -17.45 34.37 6.56
N GLU A 232 -16.40 33.86 5.89
CA GLU A 232 -16.04 32.42 5.93
C GLU A 232 -15.84 31.90 7.36
N LYS A 233 -15.28 32.74 8.24
CA LYS A 233 -15.02 32.39 9.64
C LYS A 233 -16.30 32.14 10.41
N ASP A 234 -17.35 32.88 10.12
CA ASP A 234 -18.64 32.77 10.82
C ASP A 234 -19.33 31.46 10.45
N VAL A 235 -19.36 31.14 9.14
CA VAL A 235 -19.90 29.87 8.66
C VAL A 235 -19.08 28.69 9.19
N SER A 236 -17.74 28.80 9.20
CA SER A 236 -16.90 27.76 9.77
C SER A 236 -17.11 27.58 11.28
N THR A 237 -17.39 28.66 12.01
CA THR A 237 -17.66 28.60 13.46
C THR A 237 -19.01 27.95 13.72
N ALA A 238 -20.06 28.34 12.99
CA ALA A 238 -21.37 27.71 13.08
C ALA A 238 -21.31 26.20 12.78
N VAL A 239 -20.63 25.81 11.68
CA VAL A 239 -20.42 24.40 11.32
C VAL A 239 -19.69 23.64 12.42
N ALA A 240 -18.64 24.23 13.02
CA ALA A 240 -17.90 23.59 14.11
C ALA A 240 -18.77 23.39 15.35
N THR A 241 -19.56 24.40 15.74
CA THR A 241 -20.51 24.30 16.86
C THR A 241 -21.53 23.19 16.62
N MET A 242 -22.08 23.08 15.41
CA MET A 242 -23.04 22.03 15.05
C MET A 242 -22.44 20.62 15.09
N LEU A 243 -21.19 20.46 14.62
CA LEU A 243 -20.49 19.18 14.68
C LEU A 243 -20.20 18.73 16.11
N LEU A 244 -20.05 19.68 17.05
CA LEU A 244 -19.85 19.39 18.47
C LEU A 244 -21.16 19.06 19.20
N SER A 245 -22.25 19.74 18.86
CA SER A 245 -23.55 19.55 19.52
C SER A 245 -24.33 18.37 18.98
N ASP A 246 -24.27 18.09 17.67
CA ASP A 246 -25.00 17.01 17.01
C ASP A 246 -24.06 16.11 16.20
N LYS A 247 -23.80 14.91 16.74
CA LYS A 247 -22.97 13.88 16.08
C LYS A 247 -23.56 13.43 14.73
N ASN A 248 -24.87 13.59 14.53
CA ASN A 248 -25.53 13.20 13.28
C ASN A 248 -25.37 14.26 12.18
N ALA A 249 -24.93 15.47 12.50
CA ALA A 249 -24.77 16.56 11.54
C ALA A 249 -23.60 16.33 10.57
N ALA A 250 -22.61 15.51 10.95
CA ALA A 250 -21.45 15.23 10.12
C ALA A 250 -21.81 14.39 8.87
N LYS A 251 -21.37 14.83 7.69
CA LYS A 251 -21.57 14.09 6.42
C LYS A 251 -20.78 12.78 6.36
N ARG A 252 -19.64 12.73 7.05
CA ARG A 252 -18.85 11.53 7.28
C ARG A 252 -18.70 11.41 8.78
N SER A 253 -18.99 10.23 9.35
CA SER A 253 -18.69 10.02 10.77
C SER A 253 -17.22 10.34 10.99
N ILE A 254 -16.87 10.97 12.11
CA ILE A 254 -15.46 11.16 12.48
C ILE A 254 -14.73 9.79 12.46
N VAL A 255 -15.46 8.71 12.76
CA VAL A 255 -15.01 7.33 12.65
C VAL A 255 -14.72 6.93 11.20
N ASP A 256 -15.52 7.37 10.23
CA ASP A 256 -15.31 7.07 8.81
C ASP A 256 -14.15 7.89 8.24
N VAL A 257 -14.01 9.16 8.63
CA VAL A 257 -12.85 9.98 8.23
C VAL A 257 -11.56 9.43 8.83
N VAL A 258 -11.61 8.94 10.07
CA VAL A 258 -10.49 8.21 10.69
C VAL A 258 -10.22 6.93 9.91
N LYS A 259 -11.21 6.06 9.70
CA LYS A 259 -11.09 4.80 8.93
C LYS A 259 -10.55 5.00 7.51
N GLU A 260 -10.96 6.06 6.82
CA GLU A 260 -10.58 6.34 5.42
C GLU A 260 -9.22 7.05 5.31
N ARG A 261 -8.82 7.86 6.30
CA ARG A 261 -7.47 8.40 6.39
C ARG A 261 -6.46 7.37 6.89
N THR A 262 -6.90 6.43 7.72
CA THR A 262 -6.13 5.25 8.09
C THR A 262 -6.37 4.16 7.06
N HIS A 263 -6.03 4.36 5.79
CA HIS A 263 -6.02 3.29 4.78
C HIS A 263 -4.96 2.20 5.06
N VAL A 264 -4.64 1.95 6.33
CA VAL A 264 -4.18 0.66 6.83
C VAL A 264 -5.46 -0.03 7.28
N PRO A 265 -5.79 -1.23 6.76
CA PRO A 265 -6.86 -2.02 7.37
C PRO A 265 -6.64 -1.94 8.89
N LEU A 266 -7.70 -1.83 9.68
CA LEU A 266 -7.58 -2.33 11.04
C LEU A 266 -7.27 -3.81 10.83
N CYS A 267 -5.98 -4.16 10.66
CA CYS A 267 -5.48 -5.51 10.83
C CYS A 267 -6.19 -5.96 12.09
N ASP A 268 -6.89 -7.08 11.99
CA ASP A 268 -7.58 -7.66 13.14
C ASP A 268 -6.65 -7.48 14.33
N ARG A 269 -7.13 -6.76 15.35
CA ARG A 269 -6.39 -6.20 16.52
C ARG A 269 -5.64 -7.26 17.37
N ASN A 270 -5.39 -8.43 16.80
CA ASN A 270 -5.08 -9.70 17.41
C ASN A 270 -3.83 -10.37 16.82
N GLN A 271 -3.07 -9.76 15.90
CA GLN A 271 -1.93 -10.47 15.30
C GLN A 271 -0.74 -10.61 16.25
N CYS A 272 -0.53 -9.67 17.17
CA CYS A 272 0.52 -9.78 18.18
C CYS A 272 -0.11 -9.78 19.57
N ARG A 273 0.16 -10.83 20.35
CA ARG A 273 -0.11 -10.89 21.78
C ARG A 273 1.19 -10.67 22.55
N VAL A 274 1.06 -10.29 23.81
CA VAL A 274 2.20 -10.32 24.72
C VAL A 274 2.72 -11.77 24.77
N GLU A 275 4.05 -11.91 24.77
CA GLU A 275 4.80 -13.17 24.67
C GLU A 275 4.87 -13.82 23.28
N ASP A 276 4.25 -13.23 22.25
CA ASP A 276 4.43 -13.72 20.88
C ASP A 276 5.82 -13.35 20.35
N ALA A 277 6.37 -14.23 19.51
CA ALA A 277 7.61 -13.98 18.80
C ALA A 277 7.33 -13.25 17.48
N VAL A 278 8.14 -12.22 17.20
CA VAL A 278 8.02 -11.39 16.00
C VAL A 278 9.38 -11.18 15.36
N VAL A 279 9.44 -11.04 14.04
CA VAL A 279 10.67 -10.67 13.31
C VAL A 279 10.65 -9.18 13.01
N VAL A 280 11.74 -8.47 13.33
CA VAL A 280 11.87 -7.05 12.99
C VAL A 280 12.09 -6.89 11.49
N ARG A 281 11.30 -6.01 10.87
CA ARG A 281 11.32 -5.65 9.45
C ARG A 281 11.53 -4.16 9.30
N ALA A 282 12.80 -3.74 9.30
CA ALA A 282 13.19 -2.34 9.41
C ALA A 282 13.26 -1.61 8.06
N TYR A 283 12.26 -1.81 7.18
CA TYR A 283 12.28 -1.25 5.82
C TYR A 283 12.31 0.29 5.80
N ARG A 284 11.73 0.95 6.81
CA ARG A 284 11.54 2.41 6.83
C ARG A 284 12.17 3.13 8.03
N HIS A 285 12.40 2.45 9.15
CA HIS A 285 12.91 3.07 10.37
C HIS A 285 14.44 2.95 10.45
N ALA A 286 15.15 4.08 10.44
CA ALA A 286 16.62 4.08 10.43
C ALA A 286 17.21 3.38 11.67
N ASP A 287 16.63 3.62 12.84
CA ASP A 287 17.13 3.09 14.12
C ASP A 287 16.93 1.57 14.24
N LEU A 288 15.94 1.00 13.55
CA LEU A 288 15.68 -0.44 13.58
C LEU A 288 16.52 -1.23 12.56
N ARG A 289 17.23 -0.57 11.64
CA ARG A 289 17.98 -1.26 10.57
C ARG A 289 19.05 -2.20 11.10
N ALA A 290 19.65 -1.90 12.25
CA ALA A 290 20.64 -2.77 12.88
C ALA A 290 20.04 -4.10 13.37
N TYR A 291 18.71 -4.15 13.49
CA TYR A 291 17.94 -5.28 14.01
C TYR A 291 17.09 -5.96 12.93
N ASP A 292 17.25 -5.59 11.66
CA ASP A 292 16.49 -6.19 10.56
C ASP A 292 16.74 -7.70 10.45
N GLY A 293 15.66 -8.49 10.43
CA GLY A 293 15.71 -9.94 10.37
C GLY A 293 16.00 -10.64 11.70
N TYR A 294 16.19 -9.92 12.80
CA TYR A 294 16.25 -10.53 14.13
C TYR A 294 14.85 -10.79 14.66
N TRP A 295 14.69 -11.85 15.43
CA TRP A 295 13.44 -12.13 16.14
C TRP A 295 13.50 -11.64 17.58
N GLY A 296 12.38 -11.12 18.08
CA GLY A 296 12.21 -10.68 19.46
C GLY A 296 10.89 -11.16 20.04
N ILE A 297 10.71 -10.95 21.34
CA ILE A 297 9.49 -11.34 22.08
C ILE A 297 8.72 -10.08 22.47
N VAL A 298 7.42 -10.03 22.18
CA VAL A 298 6.57 -8.90 22.60
C VAL A 298 6.44 -8.89 24.12
N GLN A 299 6.94 -7.83 24.78
CA GLN A 299 6.82 -7.66 26.24
C GLN A 299 5.58 -6.86 26.62
N HIS A 300 5.25 -5.83 25.84
CA HIS A 300 4.15 -4.91 26.15
C HIS A 300 3.59 -4.28 24.88
N ILE A 301 2.28 -4.09 24.84
CA ILE A 301 1.57 -3.42 23.75
C ILE A 301 0.98 -2.14 24.32
N SER A 302 1.35 -0.99 23.74
CA SER A 302 0.85 0.31 24.22
C SER A 302 -0.67 0.43 24.00
N GLU A 303 -1.40 0.91 25.01
CA GLU A 303 -2.83 1.25 24.87
C GLU A 303 -3.07 2.43 23.93
N HIS A 304 -2.03 3.25 23.75
CA HIS A 304 -2.07 4.46 22.94
C HIS A 304 -1.04 4.31 21.82
N PHE A 305 -1.53 4.31 20.59
CA PHE A 305 -0.74 4.22 19.35
C PHE A 305 -0.14 2.82 19.11
N TYR A 306 0.02 2.47 17.83
CA TYR A 306 0.46 1.17 17.29
C TYR A 306 1.91 0.79 17.65
N HIS A 307 2.34 1.08 18.88
CA HIS A 307 3.66 0.79 19.41
C HIS A 307 3.63 -0.49 20.23
N ILE A 308 4.55 -1.38 19.89
CA ILE A 308 4.86 -2.57 20.64
C ILE A 308 6.28 -2.45 21.20
N TYR A 309 6.50 -3.05 22.36
CA TYR A 309 7.79 -3.13 23.01
C TYR A 309 8.25 -4.57 22.94
N ILE A 310 9.35 -4.81 22.23
CA ILE A 310 9.91 -6.15 22.04
C ILE A 310 11.21 -6.29 22.82
N SER A 311 11.42 -7.47 23.42
CA SER A 311 12.71 -7.86 23.98
C SER A 311 13.60 -8.38 22.86
N LEU A 312 14.70 -7.69 22.63
CA LEU A 312 15.65 -8.02 21.57
C LEU A 312 17.06 -7.69 22.05
N LYS A 313 18.03 -8.60 21.90
CA LYS A 313 19.42 -8.39 22.35
C LYS A 313 19.55 -7.98 23.83
N GLY A 314 18.65 -8.45 24.69
CA GLY A 314 18.65 -8.09 26.11
C GLY A 314 18.16 -6.66 26.40
N GLU A 315 17.72 -5.94 25.37
CA GLU A 315 17.15 -4.60 25.45
C GLU A 315 15.65 -4.63 25.15
N THR A 316 14.93 -3.61 25.61
CA THR A 316 13.53 -3.40 25.24
C THR A 316 13.48 -2.34 24.14
N ILE A 317 13.08 -2.74 22.94
CA ILE A 317 13.02 -1.87 21.77
C ILE A 317 11.57 -1.52 21.48
N GLN A 318 11.30 -0.22 21.32
CA GLN A 318 10.01 0.28 20.85
C GLN A 318 9.97 0.22 19.32
N CYS A 319 8.97 -0.46 18.77
CA CYS A 319 8.72 -0.51 17.33
C CYS A 319 7.23 -0.37 17.05
N ARG A 320 6.88 -0.13 15.79
CA ARG A 320 5.48 -0.13 15.35
C ARG A 320 5.07 -1.53 14.90
N GLU A 321 3.77 -1.82 14.98
CA GLU A 321 3.21 -3.08 14.48
C GLU A 321 3.55 -3.31 12.98
N GLU A 322 3.58 -2.24 12.18
CA GLU A 322 3.95 -2.29 10.75
C GLU A 322 5.45 -2.56 10.48
N GLU A 323 6.29 -2.50 11.52
CA GLU A 323 7.74 -2.70 11.46
C GLU A 323 8.15 -4.10 11.96
N VAL A 324 7.18 -4.94 12.28
CA VAL A 324 7.40 -6.33 12.66
C VAL A 324 6.53 -7.27 11.83
N GLU A 325 6.99 -8.50 11.70
CA GLU A 325 6.26 -9.59 11.08
C GLU A 325 5.91 -10.62 12.16
N SER A 326 4.63 -10.90 12.35
CA SER A 326 4.17 -11.94 13.26
C SER A 326 4.56 -13.31 12.72
N ILE A 327 4.92 -14.21 13.62
CA ILE A 327 5.32 -15.57 13.26
C ILE A 327 4.23 -16.51 13.76
N ASP A 328 3.62 -17.24 12.85
CA ASP A 328 2.72 -18.33 13.22
C ASP A 328 3.55 -19.53 13.71
N MET A 329 3.43 -19.86 15.00
CA MET A 329 4.20 -20.92 15.63
C MET A 329 3.37 -21.69 16.65
N SER A 330 3.74 -22.96 16.85
CA SER A 330 3.09 -23.78 17.87
C SER A 330 3.40 -23.25 19.27
N GLU A 331 2.52 -23.53 20.24
CA GLU A 331 2.71 -23.12 21.63
C GLU A 331 4.02 -23.69 22.23
N GLY A 332 4.42 -24.90 21.83
CA GLY A 332 5.68 -25.51 22.26
C GLY A 332 6.92 -24.80 21.72
N ASP A 333 6.88 -24.37 20.45
CA ASP A 333 7.96 -23.59 19.84
C ASP A 333 8.07 -22.20 20.48
N ARG A 334 6.92 -21.57 20.78
CA ARG A 334 6.87 -20.28 21.48
C ARG A 334 7.52 -20.36 22.86
N ILE A 335 7.16 -21.36 23.67
CA ILE A 335 7.76 -21.57 25.00
C ILE A 335 9.28 -21.80 24.89
N SER A 336 9.71 -22.55 23.88
CA SER A 336 11.13 -22.80 23.61
C SER A 336 11.88 -21.51 23.27
N LEU A 337 11.31 -20.65 22.40
CA LEU A 337 11.91 -19.37 22.05
C LEU A 337 11.91 -18.36 23.20
N LEU A 338 10.87 -18.34 24.03
CA LEU A 338 10.84 -17.53 25.25
C LEU A 338 12.00 -17.91 26.19
N SER A 339 12.20 -19.21 26.39
CA SER A 339 13.32 -19.74 27.18
C SER A 339 14.67 -19.32 26.58
N VAL A 340 14.85 -19.48 25.27
CA VAL A 340 16.09 -19.06 24.58
C VAL A 340 16.31 -17.55 24.66
N SER A 341 15.27 -16.74 24.50
CA SER A 341 15.36 -15.27 24.58
C SER A 341 15.87 -14.82 25.95
N SER A 342 15.37 -15.43 27.03
CA SER A 342 15.83 -15.19 28.40
C SER A 342 17.30 -15.56 28.59
N ARG A 343 17.69 -16.75 28.09
CA ARG A 343 19.09 -17.24 28.13
C ARG A 343 20.05 -16.31 27.42
N VAL A 344 19.72 -15.91 26.18
CA VAL A 344 20.51 -14.98 25.39
C VAL A 344 20.60 -13.61 26.08
N SER A 345 19.50 -13.11 26.63
CA SER A 345 19.49 -11.82 27.35
C SER A 345 20.37 -11.84 28.60
N ASN A 346 20.48 -12.99 29.29
CA ASN A 346 21.36 -13.13 30.44
C ASN A 346 22.83 -13.23 30.02
N LEU A 347 23.12 -13.96 28.94
CA LEU A 347 24.48 -14.03 28.36
C LEU A 347 24.98 -12.67 27.87
N LEU A 348 24.12 -11.86 27.23
CA LEU A 348 24.49 -10.52 26.77
C LEU A 348 24.80 -9.52 27.90
N LYS A 349 24.43 -9.83 29.14
CA LYS A 349 24.84 -9.07 30.32
C LYS A 349 26.23 -9.45 30.82
N ALA A 350 26.77 -10.59 30.37
CA ALA A 350 28.16 -10.97 30.61
C ALA A 350 29.07 -10.29 29.59
N GLU A 351 30.33 -10.05 29.96
CA GLU A 351 31.36 -9.52 29.04
C GLU A 351 31.83 -10.63 28.10
N LEU A 352 31.03 -10.93 27.08
CA LEU A 352 31.29 -12.01 26.11
C LEU A 352 32.48 -11.69 25.20
N GLU A 353 33.23 -12.73 24.84
CA GLU A 353 34.21 -12.67 23.77
C GLU A 353 33.54 -12.43 22.40
N VAL A 354 34.31 -11.88 21.46
CA VAL A 354 33.82 -11.51 20.11
C VAL A 354 33.26 -12.71 19.34
N VAL A 355 33.87 -13.88 19.51
CA VAL A 355 33.42 -15.12 18.83
C VAL A 355 32.07 -15.57 19.36
N ASP A 356 31.90 -15.55 20.68
CA ASP A 356 30.65 -15.94 21.35
C ASP A 356 29.51 -14.98 21.03
N TYR A 357 29.81 -13.68 20.94
CA TYR A 357 28.85 -12.68 20.48
C TYR A 357 28.35 -12.98 19.06
N ALA A 358 29.24 -13.36 18.13
CA ALA A 358 28.85 -13.71 16.76
C ALA A 358 27.97 -14.97 16.69
N ILE A 359 28.19 -15.94 17.59
CA ILE A 359 27.34 -17.13 17.72
C ILE A 359 25.94 -16.72 18.19
N LEU A 360 25.83 -15.88 19.24
CA LEU A 360 24.55 -15.38 19.71
C LEU A 360 23.80 -14.59 18.64
N GLU A 361 24.52 -13.77 17.88
CA GLU A 361 23.94 -13.00 16.79
C GLU A 361 23.32 -13.92 15.73
N THR A 362 23.99 -15.02 15.41
CA THR A 362 23.49 -16.03 14.48
C THR A 362 22.23 -16.72 15.02
N ILE A 363 22.22 -17.04 16.32
CA ILE A 363 21.07 -17.65 17.01
C ILE A 363 19.84 -16.72 16.98
N GLN A 364 20.03 -15.42 17.23
CA GLN A 364 18.93 -14.45 17.24
C GLN A 364 18.36 -14.10 15.86
N ARG A 365 18.99 -14.56 14.78
CA ARG A 365 18.44 -14.48 13.42
C ARG A 365 17.73 -15.75 12.97
N SER A 366 17.85 -16.84 13.73
CA SER A 366 17.27 -18.14 13.41
C SER A 366 16.02 -18.40 14.25
N LEU A 367 14.87 -18.58 13.59
CA LEU A 367 13.61 -18.91 14.27
C LEU A 367 13.57 -20.35 14.78
N TYR A 368 14.19 -21.26 14.04
CA TYR A 368 14.29 -22.67 14.42
C TYR A 368 15.74 -22.96 14.80
N LEU A 369 15.94 -23.42 16.02
CA LEU A 369 17.27 -23.70 16.56
C LEU A 369 17.56 -25.18 16.50
N THR A 370 18.70 -25.50 15.90
CA THR A 370 19.21 -26.87 15.87
C THR A 370 19.65 -27.31 17.28
N PRO A 371 19.64 -28.61 17.58
CA PRO A 371 20.17 -29.12 18.85
C PRO A 371 21.62 -28.68 19.13
N ARG A 372 22.40 -28.48 18.06
CA ARG A 372 23.78 -27.99 18.16
C ARG A 372 23.84 -26.53 18.63
N GLN A 373 22.97 -25.66 18.12
CA GLN A 373 22.87 -24.26 18.57
C GLN A 373 22.43 -24.17 20.03
N LEU A 374 21.47 -24.99 20.45
CA LEU A 374 21.06 -25.08 21.86
C LEU A 374 22.21 -25.53 22.77
N ARG A 375 23.02 -26.49 22.32
CA ARG A 375 24.21 -26.94 23.05
C ARG A 375 25.27 -25.85 23.17
N TYR A 376 25.45 -25.00 22.15
CA TYR A 376 26.36 -23.86 22.27
C TYR A 376 25.91 -22.89 23.35
N LEU A 377 24.61 -22.58 23.43
CA LEU A 377 24.09 -21.75 24.53
C LEU A 377 24.39 -22.36 25.90
N GLU A 378 24.21 -23.68 26.06
CA GLU A 378 24.50 -24.37 27.34
C GLU A 378 25.99 -24.30 27.72
N VAL A 379 26.88 -24.45 26.76
CA VAL A 379 28.33 -24.36 26.99
C VAL A 379 28.71 -22.92 27.36
N MET A 380 28.22 -21.93 26.61
CA MET A 380 28.45 -20.52 26.91
C MET A 380 27.95 -20.14 28.31
N GLU A 381 26.74 -20.56 28.69
CA GLU A 381 26.20 -20.32 30.04
C GLU A 381 27.09 -20.87 31.14
N LYS A 382 27.67 -22.05 30.92
CA LYS A 382 28.61 -22.66 31.86
C LYS A 382 29.92 -21.89 31.94
N ASP A 383 30.47 -21.49 30.79
CA ASP A 383 31.77 -20.83 30.69
C ASP A 383 31.73 -19.42 31.28
N TYR A 384 30.63 -18.69 31.07
CA TYR A 384 30.43 -17.34 31.63
C TYR A 384 29.76 -17.33 33.01
N GLY A 385 29.49 -18.50 33.62
CA GLY A 385 28.88 -18.60 34.95
C GLY A 385 27.44 -18.06 35.01
N VAL A 386 26.74 -17.98 33.89
CA VAL A 386 25.34 -17.55 33.79
C VAL A 386 24.47 -18.76 34.07
N SER A 387 24.32 -19.12 35.35
CA SER A 387 23.44 -20.24 35.73
C SER A 387 21.98 -19.88 35.46
N CYS A 388 21.29 -20.69 34.65
CA CYS A 388 19.83 -20.66 34.56
C CYS A 388 19.26 -20.81 35.97
N GLY A 389 18.60 -19.76 36.47
CA GLY A 389 17.79 -19.85 37.67
C GLY A 389 16.80 -21.00 37.46
N LYS A 390 16.94 -22.06 38.27
CA LYS A 390 16.03 -23.20 38.24
C LYS A 390 14.64 -22.80 38.68
#